data_AF-A0A5B6WJ21-F1
#
_entry.id   AF-A0A5B6WJ21-F1
#
_cell.length_a   1.000
_cell.length_b   1.000
_cell.length_c   1.000
_cell.angle_alpha   90.00
_cell.angle_beta   90.00
_cell.angle_gamma   90.00
#
_symmetry.space_group_name_H-M   'P 1'
#
loop_
_entity.id
_entity.type
_entity.pdbx_description
1 polymer ?
#
loop_
_entity_poly.entity_id
_entity_poly.type
_entity_poly.pdbx_seq_one_letter_code
_entity_poly.pdbx_strand_id
1 'polypeptide(L)'
;MGAQEKPQGNANSMQDAKSSGIIGINVLCSVYRLNDDGKWDDQGTGHVTVDYLEMIAYVIIQRSEELALFVFDEEDNETLLSHRISPDDIYRKQEDTIISWRDSEYCTDLALSFQENTGCSYIWEHICKAQRNMHFNSLSHETFHAMNNELRELPAVELSTLPIILKIVTESSLADQMQLTELILNDQAFFQKLMELFRICEDLEDVDGLHMIFKIVKGIIMLNSPQVFEKIFGDELIIDIIGSLEYDPFVPQVQEYRKFLKEHAVFKEVIPFKNPVVLSKIHQTYRVGYLKDVVLARVLDEATVASLNSIIHLNNAIVISLLKDDSTFIQELFARLRSPTTSAESKKNLVYFLHEFCSLSKSLQMAQQLPIFRDLMNEGIVDIITDALQSEDKKIVLMGTDILILFLNQDPNLLRSYVVRQEENLLLGLLVKGMITDFAEDMHCQFLEILRSLLDSVTFTGAQVPILIFYFCLQLLNFGRWEIVDSYSHATNYHMVRVGSNLLVFFIV
;
A
#
# COMPACT_ATOMS: atom_id res chain seq x y z
N MET A 1 56.38 -35.59 -27.70
CA MET A 1 55.44 -36.52 -27.02
C MET A 1 54.91 -35.80 -25.79
N GLY A 2 53.60 -35.68 -25.69
CA GLY A 2 52.92 -35.01 -24.57
C GLY A 2 51.74 -34.20 -25.06
N ALA A 3 50.63 -34.88 -25.37
CA ALA A 3 49.33 -34.26 -25.53
C ALA A 3 48.84 -33.75 -24.15
N GLN A 4 48.21 -32.59 -24.12
CA GLN A 4 47.40 -32.13 -22.99
C GLN A 4 46.11 -31.49 -23.50
N GLU A 5 45.06 -31.74 -22.72
CA GLU A 5 43.65 -31.77 -23.08
C GLU A 5 43.02 -30.39 -23.23
N LYS A 6 41.96 -30.32 -24.05
CA LYS A 6 41.03 -29.18 -24.14
C LYS A 6 40.26 -29.00 -22.81
N PRO A 7 40.11 -27.77 -22.29
CA PRO A 7 38.97 -27.44 -21.45
C PRO A 7 37.77 -27.08 -22.33
N GLN A 8 36.61 -27.65 -22.02
CA GLN A 8 35.32 -27.27 -22.59
C GLN A 8 35.01 -25.81 -22.21
N GLY A 9 34.85 -24.96 -23.23
CA GLY A 9 34.33 -23.60 -23.06
C GLY A 9 32.86 -23.65 -22.68
N ASN A 10 32.52 -23.02 -21.57
CA ASN A 10 31.18 -22.84 -21.03
C ASN A 10 30.22 -22.27 -22.07
N ALA A 11 29.17 -23.02 -22.41
CA ALA A 11 28.00 -22.55 -23.15
C ALA A 11 27.00 -21.77 -22.25
N ASN A 12 27.48 -21.15 -21.15
CA ASN A 12 26.65 -20.55 -20.10
C ASN A 12 26.76 -19.02 -19.99
N SER A 13 27.48 -18.32 -20.88
CA SER A 13 27.54 -16.85 -20.85
C SER A 13 26.43 -16.16 -21.65
N MET A 14 25.54 -16.90 -22.31
CA MET A 14 24.47 -16.35 -23.16
C MET A 14 23.08 -16.31 -22.49
N GLN A 15 22.98 -16.71 -21.22
CA GLN A 15 21.71 -16.72 -20.47
C GLN A 15 21.59 -15.62 -19.41
N ASP A 16 22.67 -14.95 -19.00
CA ASP A 16 22.63 -13.97 -17.91
C ASP A 16 22.44 -12.51 -18.34
N ALA A 17 22.36 -12.22 -19.65
CA ALA A 17 22.05 -10.89 -20.18
C ALA A 17 20.55 -10.66 -20.45
N LYS A 18 19.68 -11.60 -20.10
CA LYS A 18 18.21 -11.47 -20.25
C LYS A 18 17.50 -10.89 -19.01
N SER A 19 18.24 -10.42 -18.01
CA SER A 19 17.71 -9.96 -16.71
C SER A 19 17.58 -8.44 -16.57
N SER A 20 18.05 -7.66 -17.54
CA SER A 20 17.76 -6.23 -17.65
C SER A 20 16.65 -6.07 -18.70
N GLY A 21 15.46 -5.65 -18.28
CA GLY A 21 14.25 -5.57 -19.10
C GLY A 21 14.26 -4.53 -20.22
N ILE A 22 15.27 -4.56 -21.10
CA ILE A 22 15.37 -3.73 -22.30
C ILE A 22 14.76 -4.52 -23.46
N ILE A 23 13.45 -4.37 -23.66
CA ILE A 23 12.85 -4.65 -24.98
C ILE A 23 12.81 -3.33 -25.74
N GLY A 24 13.99 -2.79 -26.03
CA GLY A 24 14.21 -1.82 -27.08
C GLY A 24 14.57 -2.57 -28.35
N ILE A 25 14.07 -2.14 -29.50
CA ILE A 25 14.51 -2.68 -30.79
C ILE A 25 16.01 -2.34 -30.92
N ASN A 26 16.89 -3.32 -30.79
CA ASN A 26 18.33 -3.14 -30.99
C ASN A 26 18.58 -2.94 -32.49
N VAL A 27 18.82 -1.70 -32.91
CA VAL A 27 19.05 -1.34 -34.31
C VAL A 27 20.55 -1.41 -34.61
N LEU A 28 20.96 -2.19 -35.61
CA LEU A 28 22.37 -2.30 -36.00
C LEU A 28 22.83 -1.04 -36.76
N CYS A 29 23.98 -0.49 -36.36
CA CYS A 29 24.61 0.64 -37.04
C CYS A 29 26.15 0.60 -36.90
N SER A 30 26.85 1.25 -37.84
CA SER A 30 28.28 1.51 -37.73
C SER A 30 28.53 2.96 -37.31
N VAL A 31 29.47 3.15 -36.38
CA VAL A 31 29.82 4.47 -35.83
C VAL A 31 31.03 5.01 -36.58
N TYR A 32 30.92 6.24 -37.08
CA TYR A 32 32.02 6.92 -37.78
C TYR A 32 32.38 8.23 -37.07
N ARG A 33 33.69 8.54 -37.07
CA ARG A 33 34.24 9.78 -36.55
C ARG A 33 35.09 10.47 -37.61
N LEU A 34 34.89 11.78 -37.79
CA LEU A 34 35.74 12.56 -38.69
C LEU A 34 37.11 12.80 -38.06
N ASN A 35 38.19 12.55 -38.80
CA ASN A 35 39.56 12.81 -38.36
C ASN A 35 40.13 14.13 -38.92
N ASP A 36 41.31 14.51 -38.44
CA ASP A 36 41.98 15.77 -38.80
C ASP A 36 42.34 15.87 -40.30
N ASP A 37 42.43 14.74 -41.00
CA ASP A 37 42.65 14.66 -42.45
C ASP A 37 41.36 14.84 -43.28
N GLY A 38 40.22 15.05 -42.61
CA GLY A 38 38.91 15.21 -43.24
C GLY A 38 38.31 13.90 -43.77
N LYS A 39 38.73 12.75 -43.23
CA LYS A 39 38.20 11.41 -43.57
C LYS A 39 37.41 10.84 -42.40
N TRP A 40 36.46 9.97 -42.72
CA TRP A 40 35.66 9.25 -41.73
C TRP A 40 36.37 7.96 -41.33
N ASP A 41 36.71 7.85 -40.04
CA ASP A 41 37.28 6.66 -39.42
C ASP A 41 36.16 5.82 -38.81
N ASP A 42 36.11 4.55 -39.19
CA ASP A 42 35.20 3.54 -38.62
C ASP A 42 35.61 3.23 -37.17
N GLN A 43 34.67 3.41 -36.25
CA GLN A 43 34.86 3.18 -34.81
C GLN A 43 34.31 1.81 -34.36
N GLY A 44 33.62 1.08 -35.24
CA GLY A 44 33.00 -0.20 -34.91
C GLY A 44 31.54 -0.27 -35.32
N THR A 45 31.01 -1.49 -35.32
CA THR A 45 29.61 -1.80 -35.62
C THR A 45 28.95 -2.35 -34.36
N GLY A 46 27.76 -1.85 -34.06
CA GLY A 46 27.07 -2.18 -32.83
C GLY A 46 25.58 -1.88 -32.86
N HIS A 47 24.92 -2.13 -31.74
CA HIS A 47 23.50 -1.87 -31.58
C HIS A 47 23.28 -0.50 -30.94
N VAL A 48 22.57 0.39 -31.63
CA VAL A 48 22.18 1.69 -31.09
C VAL A 48 20.87 1.60 -30.31
N THR A 49 20.85 2.29 -29.17
CA THR A 49 19.69 2.49 -28.32
C THR A 49 19.61 3.96 -27.89
N VAL A 50 18.41 4.43 -27.58
CA VAL A 50 18.16 5.74 -26.96
C VAL A 50 17.67 5.45 -25.55
N ASP A 51 18.43 5.84 -24.53
CA ASP A 51 18.08 5.57 -23.14
C ASP A 51 18.52 6.71 -22.21
N TYR A 52 18.04 6.70 -20.97
CA TYR A 52 18.43 7.65 -19.95
C TYR A 52 19.85 7.36 -19.44
N LEU A 53 20.63 8.41 -19.20
CA LEU A 53 21.92 8.28 -18.52
C LEU A 53 21.69 7.80 -17.07
N GLU A 54 21.90 6.51 -16.80
CA GLU A 54 21.99 6.00 -15.43
C GLU A 54 23.28 6.48 -14.77
N MET A 55 23.28 7.71 -14.23
CA MET A 55 24.34 8.14 -13.32
C MET A 55 24.02 7.63 -11.90
N ILE A 56 24.58 6.45 -11.58
CA ILE A 56 24.84 5.89 -10.24
C ILE A 56 23.98 6.51 -9.13
N ALA A 57 22.79 5.92 -8.95
CA ALA A 57 21.92 6.14 -7.82
C ALA A 57 22.59 5.63 -6.53
N TYR A 58 23.29 6.48 -5.80
CA TYR A 58 23.32 6.42 -4.34
C TYR A 58 23.55 7.83 -3.80
N VAL A 59 22.55 8.33 -3.08
CA VAL A 59 22.58 9.53 -2.23
C VAL A 59 22.23 10.86 -2.92
N ILE A 60 20.92 11.18 -2.80
CA ILE A 60 20.37 12.53 -2.53
C ILE A 60 20.19 13.50 -3.72
N ILE A 61 18.90 13.77 -4.00
CA ILE A 61 18.28 15.02 -4.50
C ILE A 61 18.55 15.44 -5.96
N GLN A 62 17.46 15.45 -6.73
CA GLN A 62 17.16 16.24 -7.94
C GLN A 62 18.00 16.03 -9.22
N ARG A 63 17.22 15.92 -10.32
CA ARG A 63 17.48 16.44 -11.67
C ARG A 63 18.53 15.74 -12.53
N SER A 64 18.03 14.91 -13.45
CA SER A 64 18.30 15.01 -14.89
C SER A 64 17.64 13.84 -15.64
N GLU A 65 16.52 14.07 -16.35
CA GLU A 65 15.97 13.12 -17.34
C GLU A 65 16.75 13.27 -18.68
N GLU A 66 18.08 13.17 -18.67
CA GLU A 66 18.91 13.34 -19.87
C GLU A 66 18.96 12.04 -20.69
N LEU A 67 18.35 12.09 -21.87
CA LEU A 67 18.41 11.03 -22.88
C LEU A 67 19.75 11.07 -23.63
N ALA A 68 20.31 9.90 -23.90
CA ALA A 68 21.53 9.70 -24.66
C ALA A 68 21.37 8.59 -25.71
N LEU A 69 22.16 8.70 -26.77
CA LEU A 69 22.42 7.62 -27.73
C LEU A 69 23.55 6.76 -27.20
N PHE A 70 23.28 5.47 -27.04
CA PHE A 70 24.29 4.47 -26.70
C PHE A 70 24.46 3.51 -27.87
N VAL A 71 25.70 3.23 -28.26
CA VAL A 71 26.04 2.17 -29.20
C VAL A 71 26.91 1.16 -28.49
N PHE A 72 26.47 -0.10 -28.44
CA PHE A 72 27.20 -1.21 -27.84
C PHE A 72 27.75 -2.13 -28.93
N ASP A 73 29.01 -2.51 -28.81
CA ASP A 73 29.68 -3.42 -29.74
C ASP A 73 28.96 -4.79 -29.80
N GLU A 74 28.92 -5.40 -30.99
CA GLU A 74 28.22 -6.66 -31.24
C GLU A 74 28.90 -7.87 -30.54
N GLU A 75 30.21 -7.84 -30.37
CA GLU A 75 30.99 -8.99 -29.89
C GLU A 75 31.19 -9.00 -28.37
N ASP A 76 31.50 -7.86 -27.77
CA ASP A 76 31.85 -7.76 -26.34
C ASP A 76 30.94 -6.84 -25.51
N ASN A 77 29.96 -6.18 -26.15
CA ASN A 77 29.00 -5.27 -25.53
C ASN A 77 29.67 -4.07 -24.82
N GLU A 78 30.90 -3.72 -25.21
CA GLU A 78 31.57 -2.49 -24.80
C GLU A 78 30.87 -1.27 -25.43
N THR A 79 30.93 -0.13 -24.74
CA THR A 79 30.30 1.10 -25.24
C THR A 79 31.17 1.75 -26.31
N LEU A 80 30.73 1.68 -27.56
CA LEU A 80 31.37 2.34 -28.72
C LEU A 80 31.06 3.84 -28.77
N LEU A 81 29.84 4.22 -28.37
CA LEU A 81 29.39 5.61 -28.33
C LEU A 81 28.47 5.83 -27.13
N SER A 82 28.72 6.93 -26.42
CA SER A 82 27.78 7.54 -25.48
C SER A 82 27.67 9.01 -25.88
N HIS A 83 26.52 9.41 -26.40
CA HIS A 83 26.28 10.78 -26.84
C HIS A 83 24.99 11.31 -26.23
N ARG A 84 25.11 12.33 -25.38
CA ARG A 84 23.96 13.04 -24.84
C ARG A 84 23.19 13.73 -25.97
N ILE A 85 21.87 13.49 -26.04
CA ILE A 85 21.05 14.15 -27.05
C ILE A 85 21.01 15.65 -26.77
N SER A 86 21.49 16.45 -27.71
CA SER A 86 21.51 17.91 -27.63
C SER A 86 20.12 18.48 -27.95
N PRO A 87 19.65 19.48 -27.19
CA PRO A 87 18.45 20.21 -27.56
C PRO A 87 18.64 20.98 -28.88
N ASP A 88 19.85 21.41 -29.22
CA ASP A 88 20.08 22.21 -30.43
C ASP A 88 19.88 21.39 -31.71
N ASP A 89 19.40 22.03 -32.79
CA ASP A 89 19.21 21.40 -34.12
C ASP A 89 20.56 21.13 -34.83
N ILE A 90 21.31 20.17 -34.29
CA ILE A 90 22.64 19.75 -34.77
C ILE A 90 22.62 18.46 -35.59
N TYR A 91 21.53 17.69 -35.51
CA TYR A 91 21.41 16.39 -36.20
C TYR A 91 20.95 16.57 -37.65
N ARG A 92 21.54 15.80 -38.55
CA ARG A 92 21.18 15.78 -39.98
C ARG A 92 20.96 14.35 -40.42
N LYS A 93 19.79 14.05 -40.98
CA LYS A 93 19.52 12.81 -41.71
C LYS A 93 19.98 12.95 -43.16
N GLN A 94 20.86 12.06 -43.62
CA GLN A 94 21.39 12.01 -44.98
C GLN A 94 21.08 10.67 -45.63
N GLU A 95 20.72 10.68 -46.92
CA GLU A 95 20.51 9.49 -47.76
C GLU A 95 19.60 8.41 -47.14
N ASP A 96 18.66 8.82 -46.28
CA ASP A 96 17.74 7.98 -45.51
C ASP A 96 18.36 6.95 -44.54
N THR A 97 19.66 6.72 -44.59
CA THR A 97 20.36 5.70 -43.78
C THR A 97 21.49 6.25 -42.93
N ILE A 98 21.73 7.56 -42.90
CA ILE A 98 22.80 8.18 -42.12
C ILE A 98 22.24 9.27 -41.21
N ILE A 99 22.66 9.28 -39.94
CA ILE A 99 22.42 10.38 -39.00
C ILE A 99 23.78 10.94 -38.59
N SER A 100 24.03 12.22 -38.85
CA SER A 100 25.31 12.89 -38.53
C SER A 100 25.10 14.14 -37.69
N TRP A 101 26.03 14.42 -36.77
CA TRP A 101 26.03 15.64 -35.97
C TRP A 101 27.46 16.04 -35.60
N ARG A 102 27.61 17.27 -35.13
CA ARG A 102 28.86 17.73 -34.51
C ARG A 102 28.78 17.57 -33.01
N ASP A 103 29.66 16.73 -32.47
CA ASP A 103 29.69 16.44 -31.05
C ASP A 103 30.55 17.48 -30.30
N SER A 104 29.98 18.07 -29.24
CA SER A 104 30.68 19.06 -28.42
C SER A 104 31.68 18.45 -27.43
N GLU A 105 31.45 17.23 -26.96
CA GLU A 105 32.33 16.53 -26.01
C GLU A 105 33.57 15.98 -26.72
N TYR A 106 33.38 15.35 -27.89
CA TYR A 106 34.46 14.85 -28.73
C TYR A 106 35.05 15.93 -29.67
N CYS A 107 34.41 17.11 -29.75
CA CYS A 107 34.84 18.24 -30.59
C CYS A 107 35.04 17.89 -32.08
N THR A 108 34.32 16.89 -32.59
CA THR A 108 34.43 16.38 -33.96
C THR A 108 33.06 15.99 -34.52
N ASP A 109 32.97 15.75 -35.82
CA ASP A 109 31.77 15.25 -36.47
C ASP A 109 31.65 13.73 -36.29
N LEU A 110 30.46 13.28 -35.89
CA LEU A 110 30.09 11.88 -35.72
C LEU A 110 28.98 11.53 -36.70
N ALA A 111 28.95 10.27 -37.12
CA ALA A 111 27.87 9.73 -37.93
C ALA A 111 27.52 8.29 -37.53
N LEU A 112 26.23 7.99 -37.49
CA LEU A 112 25.69 6.63 -37.45
C LEU A 112 25.24 6.26 -38.86
N SER A 113 25.79 5.17 -39.38
CA SER A 113 25.37 4.59 -40.65
C SER A 113 24.56 3.33 -40.40
N PHE A 114 23.34 3.29 -40.90
CA PHE A 114 22.39 2.21 -40.69
C PHE A 114 22.31 1.31 -41.93
N GLN A 115 22.18 0.00 -41.71
CA GLN A 115 21.96 -0.93 -42.81
C GLN A 115 20.55 -0.79 -43.41
N GLU A 116 19.56 -0.42 -42.59
CA GLU A 116 18.16 -0.30 -42.99
C GLU A 116 17.60 1.10 -42.70
N ASN A 117 16.86 1.67 -43.66
CA ASN A 117 16.15 2.95 -43.49
C ASN A 117 15.11 2.91 -42.36
N THR A 118 14.50 1.75 -42.12
CA THR A 118 13.56 1.52 -41.01
C THR A 118 14.22 1.79 -39.66
N GLY A 119 15.43 1.24 -39.44
CA GLY A 119 16.21 1.47 -38.23
C GLY A 119 16.69 2.92 -38.09
N CYS A 120 17.17 3.52 -39.19
CA CYS A 120 17.56 4.94 -39.21
C CYS A 120 16.39 5.86 -38.86
N SER A 121 15.22 5.63 -39.47
CA SER A 121 14.02 6.43 -39.25
C SER A 121 13.51 6.30 -37.82
N TYR A 122 13.57 5.09 -37.24
CA TYR A 122 13.23 4.86 -35.84
C TYR A 122 14.10 5.71 -34.88
N ILE A 123 15.43 5.64 -35.01
CA ILE A 123 16.34 6.43 -34.15
C ILE A 123 16.17 7.93 -34.40
N TRP A 124 15.99 8.35 -35.66
CA TRP A 124 15.75 9.74 -36.02
C TRP A 124 14.48 10.31 -35.37
N GLU A 125 13.38 9.58 -35.41
CA GLU A 125 12.11 9.97 -34.78
C GLU A 125 12.27 10.10 -33.25
N HIS A 126 13.02 9.21 -32.62
CA HIS A 126 13.34 9.28 -31.20
C HIS A 126 14.19 10.50 -30.82
N ILE A 127 15.22 10.84 -31.61
CA ILE A 127 16.01 12.08 -31.43
C ILE A 127 15.10 13.30 -31.55
N CYS A 128 14.26 13.36 -32.60
CA CYS A 128 13.30 14.44 -32.81
C CYS A 128 12.29 14.56 -31.65
N LYS A 129 11.78 13.43 -31.13
CA LYS A 129 10.87 13.41 -29.97
C LYS A 129 11.58 13.95 -28.71
N ALA A 130 12.82 13.52 -28.47
CA ALA A 130 13.63 14.02 -27.35
C ALA A 130 13.85 15.54 -27.44
N GLN A 131 14.24 16.06 -28.62
CA GLN A 131 14.45 17.50 -28.82
C GLN A 131 13.17 18.31 -28.65
N ARG A 132 12.01 17.83 -29.14
CA ARG A 132 10.71 18.49 -28.92
C ARG A 132 10.36 18.56 -27.44
N ASN A 133 10.56 17.48 -26.69
CA ASN A 133 10.31 17.44 -25.26
C ASN A 133 11.26 18.39 -24.48
N MET A 134 12.53 18.45 -24.86
CA MET A 134 13.52 19.35 -24.24
C MET A 134 13.25 20.83 -24.54
N HIS A 135 12.93 21.19 -25.78
CA HIS A 135 12.57 22.57 -26.14
C HIS A 135 11.26 23.00 -25.49
N PHE A 136 10.29 22.09 -25.38
CA PHE A 136 9.08 22.33 -24.61
C PHE A 136 9.39 22.59 -23.12
N ASN A 137 10.31 21.82 -22.53
CA ASN A 137 10.79 22.01 -21.17
C ASN A 137 11.61 23.31 -20.97
N SER A 138 12.30 23.79 -21.99
CA SER A 138 13.09 25.04 -21.98
C SER A 138 12.20 26.28 -22.13
N LEU A 139 11.23 26.27 -23.06
CA LEU A 139 10.21 27.32 -23.19
C LEU A 139 9.35 27.44 -21.91
N SER A 140 9.05 26.31 -21.27
CA SER A 140 8.43 26.33 -19.95
C SER A 140 9.39 26.82 -18.87
N HIS A 141 10.71 26.68 -18.99
CA HIS A 141 11.70 27.16 -18.01
C HIS A 141 11.89 28.69 -18.04
N GLU A 142 11.86 29.31 -19.21
CA GLU A 142 11.87 30.77 -19.35
C GLU A 142 10.55 31.40 -18.87
N THR A 143 9.42 30.76 -19.19
CA THR A 143 8.11 31.15 -18.66
C THR A 143 8.04 30.96 -17.14
N PHE A 144 8.65 29.88 -16.62
CA PHE A 144 8.68 29.56 -15.20
C PHE A 144 9.55 30.53 -14.40
N HIS A 145 10.73 30.94 -14.86
CA HIS A 145 11.51 31.96 -14.13
C HIS A 145 10.83 33.34 -14.10
N ALA A 146 10.03 33.68 -15.11
CA ALA A 146 9.19 34.87 -15.09
C ALA A 146 7.97 34.73 -14.15
N MET A 147 7.36 33.54 -14.06
CA MET A 147 6.22 33.24 -13.17
C MET A 147 6.61 32.95 -11.71
N ASN A 148 7.84 32.48 -11.44
CA ASN A 148 8.28 32.09 -10.10
C ASN A 148 8.47 33.28 -9.16
N ASN A 149 8.45 34.51 -9.68
CA ASN A 149 8.40 35.69 -8.82
C ASN A 149 7.00 35.90 -8.22
N GLU A 150 5.92 35.38 -8.81
CA GLU A 150 4.56 35.37 -8.23
C GLU A 150 3.64 34.34 -8.94
N LEU A 151 3.66 33.05 -8.54
CA LEU A 151 2.69 32.07 -9.07
C LEU A 151 1.28 32.38 -8.52
N ARG A 152 0.56 33.33 -9.12
CA ARG A 152 -0.73 33.81 -8.61
C ARG A 152 -1.91 32.89 -8.96
N GLU A 153 -1.83 32.16 -10.08
CA GLU A 153 -2.91 31.31 -10.59
C GLU A 153 -2.36 30.07 -11.30
N LEU A 154 -3.12 28.97 -11.26
CA LEU A 154 -2.82 27.76 -12.02
C LEU A 154 -3.29 27.92 -13.48
N PRO A 155 -2.56 27.37 -14.46
CA PRO A 155 -3.05 27.34 -15.84
C PRO A 155 -4.31 26.48 -15.93
N ALA A 156 -5.15 26.75 -16.94
CA ALA A 156 -6.33 25.93 -17.21
C ALA A 156 -5.95 24.46 -17.41
N VAL A 157 -6.80 23.52 -17.00
CA VAL A 157 -6.54 22.07 -17.15
C VAL A 157 -6.95 21.63 -18.55
N GLU A 158 -6.00 21.64 -19.49
CA GLU A 158 -6.18 21.33 -20.91
C GLU A 158 -4.95 20.56 -21.44
N LEU A 159 -5.06 19.84 -22.57
CA LEU A 159 -3.93 19.09 -23.14
C LEU A 159 -2.69 19.98 -23.40
N SER A 160 -2.90 21.20 -23.89
CA SER A 160 -1.82 22.15 -24.21
C SER A 160 -1.09 22.69 -22.98
N THR A 161 -1.74 22.71 -21.82
CA THR A 161 -1.21 23.26 -20.56
C THR A 161 -0.79 22.17 -19.58
N LEU A 162 -1.16 20.91 -19.82
CA LEU A 162 -0.83 19.76 -19.00
C LEU A 162 0.67 19.62 -18.69
N PRO A 163 1.59 19.80 -19.66
CA PRO A 163 3.02 19.81 -19.36
C PRO A 163 3.46 20.92 -18.38
N ILE A 164 2.81 22.08 -18.42
CA ILE A 164 3.10 23.21 -17.52
C ILE A 164 2.63 22.84 -16.11
N ILE A 165 1.43 22.27 -15.98
CA ILE A 165 0.89 21.78 -14.71
C ILE A 165 1.82 20.71 -14.13
N LEU A 166 2.25 19.75 -14.96
CA LEU A 166 3.21 18.72 -14.56
C LEU A 166 4.46 19.34 -13.96
N LYS A 167 5.09 20.26 -14.69
CA LYS A 167 6.30 20.94 -14.23
C LYS A 167 6.08 21.67 -12.89
N ILE A 168 4.98 22.41 -12.75
CA ILE A 168 4.64 23.10 -11.50
C ILE A 168 4.53 22.11 -10.33
N VAL A 169 3.88 20.97 -10.55
CA VAL A 169 3.64 19.96 -9.51
C VAL A 169 4.92 19.17 -9.16
N THR A 170 5.78 18.87 -10.13
CA THR A 170 6.96 18.02 -9.89
C THR A 170 8.22 18.80 -9.54
N GLU A 171 8.36 20.04 -9.98
CA GLU A 171 9.55 20.86 -9.74
C GLU A 171 9.37 21.93 -8.66
N SER A 172 8.20 22.00 -8.00
CA SER A 172 7.96 22.93 -6.88
C SER A 172 8.94 22.71 -5.73
N SER A 173 9.52 23.78 -5.20
CA SER A 173 10.27 23.71 -3.94
C SER A 173 9.32 23.46 -2.75
N LEU A 174 9.86 23.09 -1.59
CA LEU A 174 9.04 22.90 -0.37
C LEU A 174 8.23 24.15 0.00
N ALA A 175 8.75 25.35 -0.25
CA ALA A 175 8.02 26.60 -0.01
C ALA A 175 6.86 26.78 -1.01
N ASP A 176 7.08 26.41 -2.26
CA ASP A 176 6.08 26.53 -3.33
C ASP A 176 4.97 25.48 -3.21
N GLN A 177 5.25 24.32 -2.61
CA GLN A 177 4.26 23.25 -2.39
C GLN A 177 3.06 23.70 -1.55
N MET A 178 3.29 24.56 -0.54
CA MET A 178 2.19 25.13 0.26
C MET A 178 1.30 26.02 -0.59
N GLN A 179 1.89 26.93 -1.37
CA GLN A 179 1.16 27.82 -2.27
C GLN A 179 0.44 27.04 -3.38
N LEU A 180 1.09 26.02 -3.95
CA LEU A 180 0.50 25.13 -4.93
C LEU A 180 -0.74 24.42 -4.37
N THR A 181 -0.65 23.93 -3.14
CA THR A 181 -1.78 23.29 -2.45
C THR A 181 -2.96 24.27 -2.32
N GLU A 182 -2.71 25.51 -1.91
CA GLU A 182 -3.75 26.54 -1.82
C GLU A 182 -4.37 26.85 -3.19
N LEU A 183 -3.56 26.99 -4.24
CA LEU A 183 -4.06 27.25 -5.58
C LEU A 183 -4.92 26.12 -6.14
N ILE A 184 -4.50 24.86 -5.94
CA ILE A 184 -5.28 23.68 -6.34
C ILE A 184 -6.62 23.66 -5.59
N LEU A 185 -6.61 23.96 -4.29
CA LEU A 185 -7.82 23.95 -3.47
C LEU A 185 -8.76 25.13 -3.75
N ASN A 186 -8.25 26.26 -4.24
CA ASN A 186 -9.04 27.42 -4.63
C ASN A 186 -9.84 27.17 -5.92
N ASP A 187 -9.30 26.41 -6.87
CA ASP A 187 -10.03 25.98 -8.06
C ASP A 187 -10.85 24.71 -7.76
N GLN A 188 -12.14 24.90 -7.43
CA GLN A 188 -13.06 23.80 -7.13
C GLN A 188 -13.25 22.81 -8.29
N ALA A 189 -13.01 23.24 -9.54
CA ALA A 189 -13.19 22.41 -10.72
C ALA A 189 -11.89 21.72 -11.18
N PHE A 190 -10.75 22.03 -10.55
CA PHE A 190 -9.44 21.52 -10.97
C PHE A 190 -9.41 19.99 -11.10
N PHE A 191 -9.80 19.28 -10.04
CA PHE A 191 -9.78 17.82 -10.05
C PHE A 191 -10.78 17.21 -11.02
N GLN A 192 -11.98 17.81 -11.14
CA GLN A 192 -13.00 17.34 -12.07
C GLN A 192 -12.51 17.46 -13.51
N LYS A 193 -11.97 18.63 -13.90
CA LYS A 193 -11.39 18.86 -15.23
C LYS A 193 -10.20 17.94 -15.49
N LEU A 194 -9.35 17.69 -14.49
CA LEU A 194 -8.22 16.77 -14.63
C LEU A 194 -8.68 15.34 -14.90
N MET A 195 -9.72 14.87 -14.21
CA MET A 195 -10.28 13.53 -14.44
C MET A 195 -11.10 13.45 -15.74
N GLU A 196 -11.74 14.53 -16.17
CA GLU A 196 -12.36 14.61 -17.51
C GLU A 196 -11.29 14.52 -18.61
N LEU A 197 -10.19 15.25 -18.46
CA LEU A 197 -9.05 15.21 -19.38
C LEU A 197 -8.41 13.82 -19.41
N PHE A 198 -8.27 13.17 -18.25
CA PHE A 198 -7.82 11.79 -18.15
C PHE A 198 -8.66 10.84 -19.01
N ARG A 199 -9.99 10.90 -18.88
CA ARG A 199 -10.91 10.08 -19.69
C ARG A 199 -10.79 10.38 -21.18
N ILE A 200 -10.62 11.65 -21.56
CA ILE A 200 -10.37 12.04 -22.96
C ILE A 200 -9.06 11.42 -23.47
N CYS A 201 -7.98 11.46 -22.69
CA CYS A 201 -6.72 10.82 -23.07
C CYS A 201 -6.86 9.30 -23.19
N GLU A 202 -7.63 8.65 -22.30
CA GLU A 202 -7.95 7.22 -22.42
C GLU A 202 -8.69 6.91 -23.73
N ASP A 203 -9.73 7.69 -24.04
CA ASP A 203 -10.56 7.51 -25.24
C ASP A 203 -9.78 7.75 -26.55
N LEU A 204 -8.78 8.65 -26.51
CA LEU A 204 -7.91 8.97 -27.64
C LEU A 204 -6.66 8.08 -27.73
N GLU A 205 -6.46 7.17 -26.76
CA GLU A 205 -5.22 6.39 -26.60
C GLU A 205 -3.95 7.28 -26.55
N ASP A 206 -4.08 8.50 -25.99
CA ASP A 206 -2.97 9.45 -25.83
C ASP A 206 -2.07 9.06 -24.64
N VAL A 207 -1.12 8.17 -24.90
CA VAL A 207 -0.17 7.63 -23.90
C VAL A 207 0.67 8.74 -23.26
N ASP A 208 1.14 9.72 -24.04
CA ASP A 208 1.95 10.82 -23.50
C ASP A 208 1.10 11.68 -22.53
N GLY A 209 -0.15 11.96 -22.89
CA GLY A 209 -1.16 12.57 -22.01
C GLY A 209 -1.37 11.80 -20.71
N LEU A 210 -1.59 10.49 -20.80
CA LEU A 210 -1.83 9.61 -19.66
C LEU A 210 -0.64 9.55 -18.70
N HIS A 211 0.58 9.45 -19.23
CA HIS A 211 1.82 9.51 -18.45
C HIS A 211 1.99 10.84 -17.70
N MET A 212 1.64 11.97 -18.33
CA MET A 212 1.68 13.26 -17.66
C MET A 212 0.65 13.34 -16.53
N ILE A 213 -0.58 12.86 -16.74
CA ILE A 213 -1.62 12.83 -15.71
C ILE A 213 -1.20 11.92 -14.55
N PHE A 214 -0.63 10.74 -14.83
CA PHE A 214 -0.06 9.86 -13.81
C PHE A 214 0.93 10.62 -12.92
N LYS A 215 1.92 11.31 -13.53
CA LYS A 215 2.94 12.05 -12.80
C LYS A 215 2.32 13.22 -12.00
N ILE A 216 1.32 13.91 -12.54
CA ILE A 216 0.60 14.99 -11.84
C ILE A 216 -0.15 14.45 -10.63
N VAL A 217 -0.98 13.42 -10.80
CA VAL A 217 -1.78 12.84 -9.70
C VAL A 217 -0.88 12.29 -8.60
N LYS A 218 0.19 11.59 -8.98
CA LYS A 218 1.22 11.15 -8.04
C LYS A 218 1.83 12.32 -7.28
N GLY A 219 2.25 13.38 -7.97
CA GLY A 219 2.82 14.57 -7.35
C GLY A 219 1.85 15.27 -6.39
N ILE A 220 0.56 15.35 -6.75
CA ILE A 220 -0.50 15.88 -5.88
C ILE A 220 -0.66 15.05 -4.61
N ILE A 221 -0.61 13.71 -4.71
CA ILE A 221 -0.63 12.84 -3.52
C ILE A 221 0.60 13.09 -2.64
N MET A 222 1.77 13.30 -3.25
CA MET A 222 3.02 13.60 -2.54
C MET A 222 3.04 14.98 -1.85
N LEU A 223 2.10 15.90 -2.18
CA LEU A 223 1.92 17.13 -1.39
C LEU A 223 1.44 16.83 0.04
N ASN A 224 0.94 15.61 0.28
CA ASN A 224 0.54 15.11 1.60
C ASN A 224 -0.43 16.06 2.35
N SER A 225 -1.35 16.69 1.62
CA SER A 225 -2.32 17.64 2.17
C SER A 225 -3.64 16.95 2.54
N PRO A 226 -4.10 17.01 3.81
CA PRO A 226 -5.37 16.43 4.22
C PRO A 226 -6.59 16.97 3.44
N GLN A 227 -6.59 18.27 3.12
CA GLN A 227 -7.69 18.90 2.38
C GLN A 227 -7.74 18.42 0.93
N VAL A 228 -6.57 18.15 0.32
CA VAL A 228 -6.50 17.54 -1.00
C VAL A 228 -7.02 16.10 -0.94
N PHE A 229 -6.60 15.33 0.06
CA PHE A 229 -7.08 13.96 0.26
C PHE A 229 -8.59 13.86 0.43
N GLU A 230 -9.23 14.79 1.15
CA GLU A 230 -10.70 14.85 1.25
C GLU A 230 -11.39 14.97 -0.11
N LYS A 231 -10.79 15.69 -1.06
CA LYS A 231 -11.31 15.85 -2.41
C LYS A 231 -11.03 14.63 -3.29
N ILE A 232 -9.76 14.24 -3.43
CA ILE A 232 -9.35 13.20 -4.39
C ILE A 232 -9.82 11.79 -3.98
N PHE A 233 -9.98 11.53 -2.68
CA PHE A 233 -10.52 10.27 -2.19
C PHE A 233 -12.04 10.29 -2.03
N GLY A 234 -12.72 11.36 -2.42
CA GLY A 234 -14.17 11.40 -2.48
C GLY A 234 -14.75 10.36 -3.45
N ASP A 235 -15.99 9.94 -3.21
CA ASP A 235 -16.65 8.86 -3.98
C ASP A 235 -16.70 9.13 -5.48
N GLU A 236 -16.75 10.40 -5.88
CA GLU A 236 -16.81 10.84 -7.27
C GLU A 236 -15.49 10.64 -8.02
N LEU A 237 -14.34 10.81 -7.35
CA LEU A 237 -13.04 10.92 -8.00
C LEU A 237 -12.12 9.72 -7.72
N ILE A 238 -12.27 9.03 -6.58
CA ILE A 238 -11.30 8.03 -6.12
C ILE A 238 -11.02 6.91 -7.13
N ILE A 239 -12.02 6.49 -7.91
CA ILE A 239 -11.84 5.46 -8.94
C ILE A 239 -11.05 5.99 -10.13
N ASP A 240 -11.29 7.23 -10.56
CA ASP A 240 -10.53 7.84 -11.65
C ASP A 240 -9.11 8.19 -11.21
N ILE A 241 -8.92 8.61 -9.95
CA ILE A 241 -7.60 8.82 -9.36
C ILE A 241 -6.80 7.51 -9.37
N ILE A 242 -7.40 6.40 -8.92
CA ILE A 242 -6.75 5.07 -9.00
C ILE A 242 -6.49 4.68 -10.47
N GLY A 243 -7.41 4.99 -11.39
CA GLY A 243 -7.25 4.75 -12.83
C GLY A 243 -6.08 5.50 -13.44
N SER A 244 -5.91 6.77 -13.10
CA SER A 244 -4.78 7.57 -13.58
C SER A 244 -3.43 7.00 -13.11
N LEU A 245 -3.42 6.28 -11.99
CA LEU A 245 -2.24 5.60 -11.45
C LEU A 245 -1.94 4.25 -12.13
N GLU A 246 -2.75 3.81 -13.10
CA GLU A 246 -2.52 2.58 -13.89
C GLU A 246 -1.45 2.77 -14.98
N TYR A 247 -1.19 4.03 -15.37
CA TYR A 247 -0.34 4.43 -16.49
C TYR A 247 1.07 4.85 -16.03
N ASP A 248 1.70 4.04 -15.19
CA ASP A 248 3.08 4.28 -14.75
C ASP A 248 4.05 4.13 -15.94
N PRO A 249 4.80 5.19 -16.33
CA PRO A 249 5.73 5.13 -17.46
C PRO A 249 6.87 4.11 -17.28
N PHE A 250 7.16 3.72 -16.03
CA PHE A 250 8.24 2.78 -15.71
C PHE A 250 7.79 1.32 -15.73
N VAL A 251 6.49 1.07 -15.96
CA VAL A 251 5.93 -0.29 -16.01
C VAL A 251 5.52 -0.60 -17.46
N PRO A 252 6.07 -1.66 -18.09
CA PRO A 252 5.79 -1.97 -19.50
C PRO A 252 4.33 -2.29 -19.84
N GLN A 253 3.51 -2.61 -18.83
CA GLN A 253 2.10 -2.96 -18.99
C GLN A 253 1.24 -2.11 -18.07
N VAL A 254 0.15 -1.57 -18.63
CA VAL A 254 -0.89 -0.87 -17.87
C VAL A 254 -1.45 -1.80 -16.79
N GLN A 255 -1.52 -1.30 -15.57
CA GLN A 255 -2.03 -2.06 -14.44
C GLN A 255 -3.57 -2.04 -14.45
N GLU A 256 -4.24 -3.13 -14.07
CA GLU A 256 -5.72 -3.22 -14.09
C GLU A 256 -6.33 -2.99 -12.68
N TYR A 257 -5.93 -1.91 -12.00
CA TYR A 257 -6.35 -1.61 -10.62
C TYR A 257 -7.86 -1.36 -10.47
N ARG A 258 -8.45 -0.54 -11.35
CA ARG A 258 -9.90 -0.24 -11.38
C ARG A 258 -10.71 -1.50 -11.66
N LYS A 259 -10.24 -2.38 -12.55
CA LYS A 259 -10.90 -3.64 -12.87
C LYS A 259 -10.94 -4.56 -11.66
N PHE A 260 -9.84 -4.68 -10.91
CA PHE A 260 -9.82 -5.42 -9.65
C PHE A 260 -10.86 -4.87 -8.66
N LEU A 261 -10.91 -3.55 -8.46
CA LEU A 261 -11.86 -2.90 -7.56
C LEU A 261 -13.33 -3.04 -8.00
N LYS A 262 -13.60 -3.13 -9.31
CA LYS A 262 -14.97 -3.25 -9.86
C LYS A 262 -15.46 -4.71 -9.92
N GLU A 263 -14.57 -5.65 -10.25
CA GLU A 263 -14.95 -7.03 -10.57
C GLU A 263 -14.59 -8.03 -9.46
N HIS A 264 -13.53 -7.78 -8.70
CA HIS A 264 -12.97 -8.76 -7.76
C HIS A 264 -13.17 -8.36 -6.30
N ALA A 265 -13.24 -7.06 -6.01
CA ALA A 265 -13.54 -6.57 -4.67
C ALA A 265 -15.04 -6.79 -4.33
N VAL A 266 -15.33 -7.92 -3.67
CA VAL A 266 -16.70 -8.26 -3.25
C VAL A 266 -16.99 -7.63 -1.88
N PHE A 267 -17.85 -6.61 -1.87
CA PHE A 267 -18.41 -6.09 -0.63
C PHE A 267 -19.44 -7.08 -0.06
N LYS A 268 -19.14 -7.65 1.11
CA LYS A 268 -20.03 -8.60 1.80
C LYS A 268 -20.75 -7.90 2.94
N GLU A 269 -22.04 -7.72 2.76
CA GLU A 269 -22.91 -7.11 3.74
C GLU A 269 -23.63 -8.18 4.57
N VAL A 270 -23.27 -8.32 5.85
CA VAL A 270 -23.94 -9.27 6.76
C VAL A 270 -25.27 -8.73 7.29
N ILE A 271 -25.37 -7.41 7.41
CA ILE A 271 -26.55 -6.66 7.85
C ILE A 271 -26.63 -5.40 6.98
N PRO A 272 -27.80 -5.11 6.38
CA PRO A 272 -27.98 -3.92 5.56
C PRO A 272 -27.63 -2.61 6.28
N PHE A 273 -26.69 -1.86 5.71
CA PHE A 273 -26.31 -0.52 6.15
C PHE A 273 -27.27 0.52 5.55
N LYS A 274 -28.18 1.06 6.37
CA LYS A 274 -29.17 2.05 5.92
C LYS A 274 -28.56 3.43 5.67
N ASN A 275 -27.46 3.76 6.36
CA ASN A 275 -26.83 5.07 6.28
C ASN A 275 -25.83 5.11 5.11
N PRO A 276 -26.05 5.94 4.06
CA PRO A 276 -25.15 6.00 2.91
C PRO A 276 -23.75 6.52 3.27
N VAL A 277 -23.62 7.30 4.35
CA VAL A 277 -22.31 7.77 4.84
C VAL A 277 -21.48 6.60 5.36
N VAL A 278 -22.11 5.61 6.02
CA VAL A 278 -21.41 4.40 6.49
C VAL A 278 -20.86 3.62 5.29
N LEU A 279 -21.69 3.39 4.27
CA LEU A 279 -21.26 2.70 3.04
C LEU A 279 -20.12 3.45 2.33
N SER A 280 -20.29 4.76 2.13
CA SER A 280 -19.26 5.63 1.55
C SER A 280 -17.92 5.50 2.29
N LYS A 281 -17.94 5.57 3.63
CA LYS A 281 -16.72 5.50 4.45
C LYS A 281 -16.08 4.11 4.45
N ILE A 282 -16.87 3.03 4.45
CA ILE A 282 -16.34 1.67 4.30
C ILE A 282 -15.63 1.50 2.95
N HIS A 283 -16.26 1.93 1.86
CA HIS A 283 -15.65 1.86 0.52
C HIS A 283 -14.41 2.74 0.41
N GLN A 284 -14.45 3.96 0.95
CA GLN A 284 -13.30 4.85 0.98
C GLN A 284 -12.15 4.24 1.78
N THR A 285 -12.39 3.66 2.96
CA THR A 285 -11.38 2.94 3.74
C THR A 285 -10.69 1.85 2.92
N TYR A 286 -11.47 0.99 2.25
CA TYR A 286 -10.92 -0.08 1.43
C TYR A 286 -10.09 0.44 0.26
N ARG A 287 -10.60 1.45 -0.46
CA ARG A 287 -9.92 2.02 -1.63
C ARG A 287 -8.65 2.77 -1.26
N VAL A 288 -8.64 3.54 -0.17
CA VAL A 288 -7.44 4.21 0.35
C VAL A 288 -6.41 3.19 0.82
N GLY A 289 -6.85 2.13 1.50
CA GLY A 289 -5.99 1.00 1.86
C GLY A 289 -5.37 0.34 0.64
N TYR A 290 -6.17 0.04 -0.39
CA TYR A 290 -5.70 -0.54 -1.65
C TYR A 290 -4.70 0.38 -2.37
N LEU A 291 -4.98 1.68 -2.42
CA LEU A 291 -4.06 2.66 -3.00
C LEU A 291 -2.71 2.68 -2.27
N LYS A 292 -2.73 2.63 -0.93
CA LYS A 292 -1.54 2.62 -0.08
C LYS A 292 -0.75 1.30 -0.19
N ASP A 293 -1.42 0.17 -0.05
CA ASP A 293 -0.79 -1.16 0.12
C ASP A 293 -0.52 -1.88 -1.21
N VAL A 294 -1.18 -1.46 -2.31
CA VAL A 294 -1.03 -2.11 -3.63
C VAL A 294 -0.56 -1.11 -4.69
N VAL A 295 -1.29 -0.01 -4.90
CA VAL A 295 -1.03 0.91 -6.03
C VAL A 295 0.30 1.67 -5.84
N LEU A 296 0.56 2.19 -4.64
CA LEU A 296 1.71 3.06 -4.35
C LEU A 296 2.69 2.49 -3.32
N ALA A 297 2.60 1.20 -2.99
CA ALA A 297 3.27 0.56 -1.85
C ALA A 297 4.79 0.80 -1.74
N ARG A 298 5.48 1.07 -2.85
CA ARG A 298 6.94 1.26 -2.91
C ARG A 298 7.40 2.69 -3.10
N VAL A 299 6.44 3.61 -3.23
CA VAL A 299 6.69 4.96 -3.72
C VAL A 299 6.31 6.03 -2.70
N LEU A 300 5.44 5.69 -1.74
CA LEU A 300 5.05 6.57 -0.66
C LEU A 300 6.18 6.75 0.36
N ASP A 301 6.38 7.98 0.83
CA ASP A 301 7.20 8.26 1.99
C ASP A 301 6.44 7.98 3.30
N GLU A 302 7.18 7.87 4.41
CA GLU A 302 6.59 7.56 5.72
C GLU A 302 5.52 8.56 6.14
N ALA A 303 5.70 9.84 5.80
CA ALA A 303 4.76 10.91 6.11
C ALA A 303 3.42 10.74 5.37
N THR A 304 3.44 10.39 4.08
CA THR A 304 2.22 10.15 3.32
C THR A 304 1.53 8.87 3.78
N VAL A 305 2.28 7.80 4.05
CA VAL A 305 1.71 6.55 4.62
C VAL A 305 1.00 6.86 5.95
N ALA A 306 1.60 7.68 6.82
CA ALA A 306 0.99 8.09 8.09
C ALA A 306 -0.32 8.87 7.88
N SER A 307 -0.38 9.77 6.90
CA SER A 307 -1.62 10.48 6.56
C SER A 307 -2.71 9.56 6.00
N LEU A 308 -2.37 8.62 5.10
CA LEU A 308 -3.33 7.65 4.57
C LEU A 308 -3.88 6.72 5.67
N ASN A 309 -3.02 6.27 6.58
CA ASN A 309 -3.44 5.51 7.76
C ASN A 309 -4.34 6.35 8.68
N SER A 310 -4.07 7.65 8.82
CA SER A 310 -4.92 8.56 9.59
C SER A 310 -6.32 8.72 8.99
N ILE A 311 -6.43 8.76 7.66
CA ILE A 311 -7.73 8.76 6.95
C ILE A 311 -8.49 7.46 7.19
N ILE A 312 -7.82 6.31 7.05
CA ILE A 312 -8.41 4.99 7.33
C ILE A 312 -8.93 4.95 8.78
N HIS A 313 -8.11 5.41 9.72
CA HIS A 313 -8.46 5.44 11.13
C HIS A 313 -9.66 6.37 11.42
N LEU A 314 -9.70 7.56 10.81
CA LEU A 314 -10.82 8.49 10.95
C LEU A 314 -12.11 7.91 10.36
N ASN A 315 -12.04 7.28 9.19
CA ASN A 315 -13.20 6.64 8.57
C ASN A 315 -13.73 5.50 9.44
N ASN A 316 -12.86 4.66 10.01
CA ASN A 316 -13.26 3.62 10.95
C ASN A 316 -13.96 4.21 12.18
N ALA A 317 -13.44 5.30 12.75
CA ALA A 317 -14.08 6.00 13.86
C ALA A 317 -15.50 6.50 13.50
N ILE A 318 -15.67 7.09 12.32
CA ILE A 318 -16.98 7.54 11.82
C ILE A 318 -17.94 6.37 11.66
N VAL A 319 -17.51 5.29 11.01
CA VAL A 319 -18.33 4.08 10.81
C VAL A 319 -18.80 3.51 12.14
N ILE A 320 -17.88 3.28 13.09
CA ILE A 320 -18.24 2.70 14.38
C ILE A 320 -19.16 3.64 15.18
N SER A 321 -18.92 4.95 15.17
CA SER A 321 -19.80 5.90 15.85
C SER A 321 -21.22 5.86 15.29
N LEU A 322 -21.37 5.90 13.96
CA LEU A 322 -22.69 5.89 13.31
C LEU A 322 -23.43 4.58 13.52
N LEU A 323 -22.73 3.44 13.51
CA LEU A 323 -23.33 2.13 13.77
C LEU A 323 -23.72 1.94 15.23
N LYS A 324 -22.90 2.45 16.16
CA LYS A 324 -23.21 2.42 17.59
C LYS A 324 -24.47 3.24 17.89
N ASP A 325 -24.60 4.42 17.30
CA ASP A 325 -25.74 5.30 17.54
C ASP A 325 -27.04 4.78 16.88
N ASP A 326 -26.95 3.81 15.95
CA ASP A 326 -28.08 3.08 15.39
C ASP A 326 -28.45 1.86 16.26
N SER A 327 -29.28 2.09 17.27
CA SER A 327 -29.82 1.01 18.12
C SER A 327 -30.52 -0.11 17.33
N THR A 328 -31.09 0.17 16.16
CA THR A 328 -31.77 -0.86 15.35
C THR A 328 -30.77 -1.81 14.70
N PHE A 329 -29.59 -1.30 14.33
CA PHE A 329 -28.52 -2.09 13.74
C PHE A 329 -27.96 -3.10 14.74
N ILE A 330 -27.63 -2.63 15.96
CA ILE A 330 -27.10 -3.49 17.03
C ILE A 330 -28.13 -4.55 17.44
N GLN A 331 -29.40 -4.16 17.62
CA GLN A 331 -30.46 -5.11 17.98
C GLN A 331 -30.65 -6.19 16.90
N GLU A 332 -30.64 -5.82 15.61
CA GLU A 332 -30.74 -6.79 14.51
C GLU A 332 -29.52 -7.73 14.46
N LEU A 333 -28.31 -7.21 14.71
CA LEU A 333 -27.09 -8.02 14.78
C LEU A 333 -27.22 -9.13 15.84
N PHE A 334 -27.61 -8.75 17.06
CA PHE A 334 -27.79 -9.70 18.15
C PHE A 334 -28.97 -10.65 17.94
N ALA A 335 -30.08 -10.16 17.36
CA ALA A 335 -31.21 -11.01 17.01
C ALA A 335 -30.82 -12.11 16.03
N ARG A 336 -30.03 -11.80 14.99
CA ARG A 336 -29.56 -12.81 14.02
C ARG A 336 -28.52 -13.76 14.60
N LEU A 337 -27.61 -13.27 15.44
CA LEU A 337 -26.61 -14.10 16.12
C LEU A 337 -27.26 -15.13 17.06
N ARG A 338 -28.38 -14.76 17.70
CA ARG A 338 -29.16 -15.63 18.60
C ARG A 338 -30.15 -16.53 17.90
N SER A 339 -30.56 -16.18 16.67
CA SER A 339 -31.63 -16.92 16.00
C SER A 339 -31.18 -18.34 15.66
N PRO A 340 -31.96 -19.37 16.06
CA PRO A 340 -31.67 -20.76 15.69
C PRO A 340 -31.90 -21.02 14.20
N THR A 341 -32.56 -20.11 13.48
CA THR A 341 -32.81 -20.22 12.04
C THR A 341 -31.67 -19.68 11.18
N THR A 342 -30.66 -19.04 11.79
CA THR A 342 -29.49 -18.52 11.09
C THR A 342 -28.59 -19.67 10.66
N SER A 343 -28.25 -19.74 9.37
CA SER A 343 -27.35 -20.78 8.85
C SER A 343 -25.96 -20.70 9.47
N ALA A 344 -25.24 -21.83 9.54
CA ALA A 344 -23.90 -21.88 10.12
C ALA A 344 -22.92 -20.89 9.45
N GLU A 345 -22.96 -20.79 8.12
CA GLU A 345 -22.13 -19.84 7.36
C GLU A 345 -22.52 -18.38 7.65
N SER A 346 -23.82 -18.09 7.77
CA SER A 346 -24.26 -16.73 8.14
C SER A 346 -23.87 -16.39 9.58
N LYS A 347 -23.98 -17.33 10.53
CA LYS A 347 -23.57 -17.13 11.92
C LYS A 347 -22.07 -16.86 12.01
N LYS A 348 -21.27 -17.61 11.25
CA LYS A 348 -19.82 -17.38 11.10
C LYS A 348 -19.50 -15.97 10.59
N ASN A 349 -20.14 -15.53 9.51
CA ASN A 349 -19.91 -14.19 8.96
C ASN A 349 -20.35 -13.08 9.94
N LEU A 350 -21.42 -13.29 10.71
CA LEU A 350 -21.85 -12.35 11.76
C LEU A 350 -20.83 -12.27 12.92
N VAL A 351 -20.22 -13.38 13.32
CA VAL A 351 -19.15 -13.38 14.33
C VAL A 351 -17.90 -12.66 13.81
N TYR A 352 -17.55 -12.84 12.53
CA TYR A 352 -16.45 -12.10 11.89
C TYR A 352 -16.71 -10.60 11.89
N PHE A 353 -17.93 -10.20 11.52
CA PHE A 353 -18.33 -8.80 11.57
C PHE A 353 -18.29 -8.24 13.00
N LEU A 354 -18.78 -8.99 14.00
CA LEU A 354 -18.75 -8.58 15.40
C LEU A 354 -17.31 -8.40 15.90
N HIS A 355 -16.41 -9.32 15.55
CA HIS A 355 -14.98 -9.19 15.85
C HIS A 355 -14.37 -7.94 15.20
N GLU A 356 -14.65 -7.72 13.91
CA GLU A 356 -14.17 -6.55 13.19
C GLU A 356 -14.70 -5.25 13.81
N PHE A 357 -16.00 -5.20 14.15
CA PHE A 357 -16.62 -4.07 14.85
C PHE A 357 -15.91 -3.75 16.17
N CYS A 358 -15.66 -4.77 17.00
CA CYS A 358 -14.91 -4.61 18.26
C CYS A 358 -13.44 -4.22 18.04
N SER A 359 -12.80 -4.74 16.99
CA SER A 359 -11.40 -4.41 16.68
C SER A 359 -11.27 -2.95 16.22
N LEU A 360 -12.17 -2.51 15.34
CA LEU A 360 -12.21 -1.16 14.80
C LEU A 360 -12.64 -0.10 15.82
N SER A 361 -13.26 -0.49 16.95
CA SER A 361 -13.56 0.46 18.03
C SER A 361 -12.30 1.10 18.62
N LYS A 362 -11.12 0.48 18.44
CA LYS A 362 -9.82 1.09 18.80
C LYS A 362 -9.57 2.42 18.09
N SER A 363 -10.23 2.67 16.96
CA SER A 363 -10.12 3.92 16.23
C SER A 363 -10.81 5.11 16.90
N LEU A 364 -11.64 4.86 17.92
CA LEU A 364 -12.29 5.91 18.69
C LEU A 364 -11.38 6.44 19.81
N GLN A 365 -11.71 7.60 20.37
CA GLN A 365 -11.04 8.09 21.57
C GLN A 365 -11.37 7.20 22.77
N MET A 366 -10.43 7.03 23.71
CA MET A 366 -10.59 6.16 24.90
C MET A 366 -11.91 6.42 25.67
N ALA A 367 -12.35 7.68 25.78
CA ALA A 367 -13.60 8.04 26.44
C ALA A 367 -14.86 7.48 25.77
N GLN A 368 -14.82 7.24 24.45
CA GLN A 368 -15.94 6.73 23.65
C GLN A 368 -15.95 5.20 23.54
N GLN A 369 -14.81 4.54 23.79
CA GLN A 369 -14.68 3.08 23.71
C GLN A 369 -15.47 2.38 24.81
N LEU A 370 -15.25 2.73 26.08
CA LEU A 370 -15.89 2.07 27.23
C LEU A 370 -17.43 1.97 27.15
N PRO A 371 -18.17 3.02 26.76
CA PRO A 371 -19.61 2.91 26.55
C PRO A 371 -20.02 1.83 25.55
N ILE A 372 -19.28 1.68 24.43
CA ILE A 372 -19.58 0.66 23.40
C ILE A 372 -19.48 -0.73 24.00
N PHE A 373 -18.39 -1.02 24.71
CA PHE A 373 -18.20 -2.33 25.34
C PHE A 373 -19.29 -2.58 26.40
N ARG A 374 -19.71 -1.57 27.16
CA ARG A 374 -20.84 -1.70 28.11
C ARG A 374 -22.16 -1.99 27.40
N ASP A 375 -22.45 -1.29 26.31
CA ASP A 375 -23.67 -1.49 25.53
C ASP A 375 -23.70 -2.92 24.95
N LEU A 376 -22.58 -3.39 24.38
CA LEU A 376 -22.43 -4.77 23.90
C LEU A 376 -22.55 -5.81 25.03
N MET A 377 -22.03 -5.53 26.24
CA MET A 377 -22.26 -6.41 27.41
C MET A 377 -23.75 -6.54 27.72
N ASN A 378 -24.47 -5.41 27.74
CA ASN A 378 -25.90 -5.39 28.04
C ASN A 378 -26.74 -6.08 26.97
N GLU A 379 -26.32 -5.97 25.71
CA GLU A 379 -26.91 -6.70 24.58
C GLU A 379 -26.58 -8.19 24.60
N GLY A 380 -25.72 -8.66 25.50
CA GLY A 380 -25.40 -10.08 25.75
C GLY A 380 -24.37 -10.67 24.79
N ILE A 381 -23.31 -9.92 24.49
CA ILE A 381 -22.16 -10.40 23.71
C ILE A 381 -21.46 -11.63 24.30
N VAL A 382 -21.48 -11.78 25.63
CA VAL A 382 -20.79 -12.88 26.28
C VAL A 382 -21.44 -14.23 25.95
N ASP A 383 -22.76 -14.27 25.77
CA ASP A 383 -23.45 -15.49 25.33
C ASP A 383 -23.01 -15.87 23.90
N ILE A 384 -22.89 -14.88 23.00
CA ILE A 384 -22.42 -15.10 21.63
C ILE A 384 -20.97 -15.62 21.61
N ILE A 385 -20.10 -15.06 22.45
CA ILE A 385 -18.73 -15.53 22.58
C ILE A 385 -18.70 -16.94 23.16
N THR A 386 -19.53 -17.23 24.16
CA THR A 386 -19.64 -18.56 24.78
C THR A 386 -20.04 -19.60 23.72
N ASP A 387 -21.01 -19.28 22.86
CA ASP A 387 -21.37 -20.09 21.68
C ASP A 387 -20.17 -20.26 20.71
N ALA A 388 -19.45 -19.17 20.42
CA ALA A 388 -18.32 -19.19 19.50
C ALA A 388 -17.18 -20.09 20.00
N LEU A 389 -16.90 -20.09 21.31
CA LEU A 389 -15.90 -20.93 21.96
C LEU A 389 -16.27 -22.43 21.97
N GLN A 390 -17.55 -22.76 21.76
CA GLN A 390 -18.02 -24.15 21.62
C GLN A 390 -17.96 -24.67 20.18
N SER A 391 -17.66 -23.80 19.20
CA SER A 391 -17.59 -24.16 17.79
C SER A 391 -16.46 -25.16 17.50
N GLU A 392 -16.71 -26.07 16.55
CA GLU A 392 -15.65 -26.93 15.99
C GLU A 392 -14.73 -26.15 15.02
N ASP A 393 -15.19 -25.01 14.49
CA ASP A 393 -14.38 -24.14 13.64
C ASP A 393 -13.41 -23.31 14.49
N LYS A 394 -12.14 -23.71 14.44
CA LYS A 394 -11.02 -23.04 15.13
C LYS A 394 -10.95 -21.54 14.86
N LYS A 395 -11.33 -21.07 13.66
CA LYS A 395 -11.33 -19.63 13.36
C LYS A 395 -12.41 -18.90 14.13
N ILE A 396 -13.57 -19.52 14.36
CA ILE A 396 -14.64 -18.92 15.15
C ILE A 396 -14.22 -18.83 16.62
N VAL A 397 -13.56 -19.88 17.13
CA VAL A 397 -12.99 -19.89 18.49
C VAL A 397 -11.97 -18.75 18.65
N LEU A 398 -11.05 -18.60 17.69
CA LEU A 398 -10.05 -17.52 17.68
C LEU A 398 -10.69 -16.12 17.70
N MET A 399 -11.71 -15.87 16.88
CA MET A 399 -12.41 -14.58 16.90
C MET A 399 -13.10 -14.33 18.26
N GLY A 400 -13.64 -15.39 18.89
CA GLY A 400 -14.23 -15.32 20.23
C GLY A 400 -13.20 -14.96 21.31
N THR A 401 -12.01 -15.57 21.29
CA THR A 401 -10.92 -15.26 22.22
C THR A 401 -10.38 -13.85 21.99
N ASP A 402 -10.21 -13.44 20.74
CA ASP A 402 -9.77 -12.08 20.39
C ASP A 402 -10.77 -11.03 20.90
N ILE A 403 -12.08 -11.25 20.75
CA ILE A 403 -13.09 -10.35 21.33
C ILE A 403 -12.94 -10.29 22.86
N LEU A 404 -12.76 -11.40 23.57
CA LEU A 404 -12.55 -11.35 25.03
C LEU A 404 -11.32 -10.54 25.42
N ILE A 405 -10.22 -10.69 24.69
CA ILE A 405 -8.99 -9.90 24.90
C ILE A 405 -9.27 -8.41 24.69
N LEU A 406 -10.06 -8.04 23.67
CA LEU A 406 -10.50 -6.66 23.46
C LEU A 406 -11.26 -6.12 24.67
N PHE A 407 -12.20 -6.88 25.24
CA PHE A 407 -12.94 -6.47 26.45
C PHE A 407 -12.02 -6.32 27.66
N LEU A 408 -11.11 -7.27 27.87
CA LEU A 408 -10.16 -7.24 28.99
C LEU A 408 -9.21 -6.04 28.90
N ASN A 409 -8.76 -5.68 27.70
CA ASN A 409 -7.90 -4.51 27.50
C ASN A 409 -8.62 -3.18 27.79
N GLN A 410 -9.94 -3.15 27.74
CA GLN A 410 -10.75 -1.95 27.99
C GLN A 410 -11.11 -1.80 29.47
N ASP A 411 -11.78 -2.81 30.02
CA ASP A 411 -12.15 -2.86 31.44
C ASP A 411 -12.37 -4.32 31.86
N PRO A 412 -11.37 -4.96 32.49
CA PRO A 412 -11.50 -6.34 32.97
C PRO A 412 -12.69 -6.55 33.91
N ASN A 413 -13.17 -5.51 34.59
CA ASN A 413 -14.24 -5.63 35.57
C ASN A 413 -15.60 -5.92 34.92
N LEU A 414 -15.78 -5.59 33.64
CA LEU A 414 -17.00 -5.93 32.90
C LEU A 414 -17.16 -7.45 32.80
N LEU A 415 -16.11 -8.14 32.36
CA LEU A 415 -16.10 -9.60 32.24
C LEU A 415 -16.07 -10.28 33.61
N ARG A 416 -15.30 -9.76 34.59
CA ARG A 416 -15.29 -10.32 35.95
C ARG A 416 -16.67 -10.27 36.60
N SER A 417 -17.36 -9.13 36.49
CA SER A 417 -18.72 -8.96 37.03
C SER A 417 -19.71 -9.93 36.40
N TYR A 418 -19.53 -10.23 35.11
CA TYR A 418 -20.35 -11.24 34.41
C TYR A 418 -20.08 -12.65 34.94
N VAL A 419 -18.81 -13.07 34.98
CA VAL A 419 -18.43 -14.43 35.41
C VAL A 419 -18.90 -14.70 36.84
N VAL A 420 -18.75 -13.76 37.77
CA VAL A 420 -19.21 -13.92 39.16
C VAL A 420 -20.73 -14.10 39.27
N ARG A 421 -21.51 -13.45 38.39
CA ARG A 421 -22.97 -13.53 38.40
C ARG A 421 -23.50 -14.79 37.73
N GLN A 422 -22.70 -15.47 36.90
CA GLN A 422 -23.13 -16.64 36.16
C GLN A 422 -23.10 -17.89 37.07
N GLU A 423 -24.26 -18.45 37.38
CA GLU A 423 -24.37 -19.60 38.29
C GLU A 423 -23.58 -20.84 37.80
N GLU A 424 -23.59 -21.12 36.50
CA GLU A 424 -22.93 -22.29 35.92
C GLU A 424 -21.46 -22.06 35.52
N ASN A 425 -20.95 -20.82 35.60
CA ASN A 425 -19.58 -20.45 35.19
C ASN A 425 -19.14 -21.05 33.83
N LEU A 426 -20.07 -21.18 32.88
CA LEU A 426 -19.86 -21.88 31.60
C LEU A 426 -18.69 -21.28 30.83
N LEU A 427 -18.60 -19.94 30.75
CA LEU A 427 -17.49 -19.26 30.08
C LEU A 427 -16.15 -19.64 30.70
N LEU A 428 -16.05 -19.62 32.04
CA LEU A 428 -14.82 -19.98 32.74
C LEU A 428 -14.44 -21.45 32.47
N GLY A 429 -15.42 -22.36 32.48
CA GLY A 429 -15.21 -23.76 32.12
C GLY A 429 -14.68 -23.94 30.69
N LEU A 430 -15.22 -23.19 29.72
CA LEU A 430 -14.72 -23.21 28.34
C LEU A 430 -13.31 -22.64 28.20
N LEU A 431 -12.97 -21.58 28.93
CA LEU A 431 -11.61 -21.02 28.93
C LEU A 431 -10.59 -22.01 29.49
N VAL A 432 -10.92 -22.69 30.60
CA VAL A 432 -10.08 -23.75 31.18
C VAL A 432 -9.94 -24.94 30.23
N LYS A 433 -11.05 -25.38 29.63
CA LYS A 433 -11.02 -26.43 28.60
C LYS A 433 -10.13 -26.02 27.43
N GLY A 434 -10.22 -24.76 27.01
CA GLY A 434 -9.46 -24.23 25.89
C GLY A 434 -7.94 -24.23 26.14
N MET A 435 -7.50 -23.98 27.37
CA MET A 435 -6.09 -24.13 27.75
C MET A 435 -5.56 -25.56 27.59
N ILE A 436 -6.41 -26.58 27.76
CA ILE A 436 -6.02 -27.99 27.77
C ILE A 436 -6.24 -28.65 26.40
N THR A 437 -7.07 -28.04 25.56
CA THR A 437 -7.46 -28.58 24.24
C THR A 437 -6.38 -28.28 23.22
N ASP A 438 -5.73 -29.30 22.65
CA ASP A 438 -4.66 -29.14 21.65
C ASP A 438 -5.16 -28.39 20.40
N PHE A 439 -4.95 -27.08 20.43
CA PHE A 439 -5.18 -26.18 19.34
C PHE A 439 -3.84 -25.91 18.68
N ALA A 440 -3.48 -26.70 17.67
CA ALA A 440 -2.39 -26.32 16.76
C ALA A 440 -2.50 -24.80 16.43
N GLU A 441 -1.39 -24.05 16.55
CA GLU A 441 -1.25 -22.57 16.39
C GLU A 441 -1.36 -21.70 17.67
N ASP A 442 -0.64 -22.01 18.76
CA ASP A 442 -0.44 -21.14 19.96
C ASP A 442 -1.71 -20.57 20.63
N MET A 443 -2.93 -20.98 20.25
CA MET A 443 -4.19 -20.47 20.81
C MET A 443 -4.30 -20.70 22.32
N HIS A 444 -3.62 -21.73 22.84
CA HIS A 444 -3.47 -21.96 24.27
C HIS A 444 -2.93 -20.75 25.04
N CYS A 445 -2.04 -19.97 24.43
CA CYS A 445 -1.47 -18.76 25.01
C CYS A 445 -2.52 -17.66 25.16
N GLN A 446 -3.45 -17.54 24.21
CA GLN A 446 -4.56 -16.58 24.31
C GLN A 446 -5.53 -16.94 25.44
N PHE A 447 -5.93 -18.22 25.55
CA PHE A 447 -6.76 -18.68 26.67
C PHE A 447 -6.09 -18.43 28.03
N LEU A 448 -4.79 -18.69 28.10
CA LEU A 448 -3.97 -18.44 29.28
C LEU A 448 -3.92 -16.95 29.63
N GLU A 449 -3.75 -16.07 28.64
CA GLU A 449 -3.73 -14.61 28.82
C GLU A 449 -5.07 -14.08 29.34
N ILE A 450 -6.18 -14.56 28.76
CA ILE A 450 -7.54 -14.21 29.21
C ILE A 450 -7.72 -14.60 30.67
N LEU A 451 -7.37 -15.85 31.03
CA LEU A 451 -7.51 -16.35 32.40
C LEU A 451 -6.59 -15.61 33.37
N ARG A 452 -5.35 -15.31 32.98
CA ARG A 452 -4.43 -14.52 33.78
C ARG A 452 -5.00 -13.13 34.05
N SER A 453 -5.53 -12.44 33.04
CA SER A 453 -6.13 -11.11 33.19
C SER A 453 -7.39 -11.15 34.06
N LEU A 454 -8.24 -12.16 33.91
CA LEU A 454 -9.42 -12.35 34.76
C LEU A 454 -9.05 -12.57 36.23
N LEU A 455 -7.99 -13.34 36.50
CA LEU A 455 -7.56 -13.79 37.83
C LEU A 455 -6.50 -12.89 38.48
N ASP A 456 -5.97 -11.88 37.77
CA ASP A 456 -4.97 -10.96 38.30
C ASP A 456 -5.54 -10.12 39.46
N SER A 457 -5.04 -10.39 40.66
CA SER A 457 -5.46 -9.79 41.92
C SER A 457 -4.86 -8.40 42.16
N VAL A 458 -3.84 -7.98 41.41
CA VAL A 458 -3.16 -6.68 41.61
C VAL A 458 -4.03 -5.50 41.19
N THR A 459 -4.92 -5.71 40.22
CA THR A 459 -5.88 -4.69 39.75
C THR A 459 -7.24 -4.76 40.48
N PHE A 460 -7.38 -5.67 41.45
CA PHE A 460 -8.67 -6.05 42.00
C PHE A 460 -8.78 -5.70 43.49
N THR A 461 -9.50 -4.62 43.79
CA THR A 461 -9.92 -4.28 45.16
C THR A 461 -11.39 -4.66 45.35
N GLY A 462 -11.67 -5.93 45.66
CA GLY A 462 -13.05 -6.37 45.90
C GLY A 462 -13.19 -7.79 46.48
N ALA A 463 -14.34 -8.07 47.09
CA ALA A 463 -14.66 -9.36 47.74
C ALA A 463 -14.90 -10.54 46.75
N GLN A 464 -14.74 -10.30 45.45
CA GLN A 464 -15.17 -11.19 44.37
C GLN A 464 -14.02 -12.01 43.73
N VAL A 465 -12.75 -11.68 43.97
CA VAL A 465 -11.58 -12.43 43.45
C VAL A 465 -11.44 -13.81 44.09
N PRO A 466 -11.61 -13.98 45.42
CA PRO A 466 -11.60 -15.30 46.03
C PRO A 466 -12.66 -16.24 45.43
N ILE A 467 -13.81 -15.69 45.02
CA ILE A 467 -14.90 -16.44 44.38
C ILE A 467 -14.49 -16.88 42.96
N LEU A 468 -13.87 -15.98 42.18
CA LEU A 468 -13.40 -16.30 40.83
C LEU A 468 -12.29 -17.37 40.86
N ILE A 469 -11.34 -17.26 41.79
CA ILE A 469 -10.27 -18.24 42.01
C ILE A 469 -10.87 -19.58 42.45
N PHE A 470 -11.86 -19.56 43.34
CA PHE A 470 -12.56 -20.77 43.75
C PHE A 470 -13.22 -21.50 42.57
N TYR A 471 -13.96 -20.77 41.72
CA TYR A 471 -14.57 -21.37 40.53
C TYR A 471 -13.53 -21.86 39.52
N PHE A 472 -12.43 -21.14 39.35
CA PHE A 472 -11.34 -21.58 38.49
C PHE A 472 -10.73 -22.90 38.97
N CYS A 473 -10.41 -23.00 40.26
CA CYS A 473 -9.93 -24.25 40.88
C CYS A 473 -10.95 -25.39 40.75
N LEU A 474 -12.25 -25.10 40.91
CA LEU A 474 -13.32 -26.08 40.73
C LEU A 474 -13.39 -26.60 39.28
N GLN A 475 -13.25 -25.71 38.29
CA GLN A 475 -13.23 -26.11 36.88
C GLN A 475 -11.99 -26.95 36.56
N LEU A 476 -10.82 -26.57 37.06
CA LEU A 476 -9.61 -27.38 36.91
C LEU A 476 -9.80 -28.79 37.48
N LEU A 477 -10.33 -28.91 38.71
CA LEU A 477 -10.66 -30.19 39.35
C LEU A 477 -11.48 -31.10 38.43
N ASN A 478 -12.44 -30.55 37.67
CA ASN A 478 -13.28 -31.30 36.75
C ASN A 478 -12.54 -31.86 35.52
N PHE A 479 -11.43 -31.25 35.09
CA PHE A 479 -10.69 -31.68 33.89
C PHE A 479 -9.53 -32.66 34.17
N GLY A 480 -9.18 -32.91 35.43
CA GLY A 480 -8.28 -34.00 35.86
C GLY A 480 -6.84 -33.99 35.32
N ARG A 481 -6.40 -32.91 34.66
CA ARG A 481 -5.05 -32.75 34.07
C ARG A 481 -4.32 -31.52 34.60
N TRP A 482 -4.06 -31.48 35.91
CA TRP A 482 -3.26 -30.42 36.53
C TRP A 482 -2.49 -30.95 37.75
N GLU A 483 -1.38 -30.29 38.05
CA GLU A 483 -0.59 -30.50 39.27
C GLU A 483 -0.49 -29.17 40.02
N ILE A 484 -0.82 -29.16 41.31
CA ILE A 484 -0.48 -28.03 42.20
C ILE A 484 1.03 -28.09 42.42
N VAL A 485 1.72 -27.02 42.03
CA VAL A 485 3.15 -26.83 42.29
C VAL A 485 3.24 -25.86 43.46
N ASP A 486 3.02 -26.32 44.70
CA ASP A 486 3.11 -25.45 45.86
C ASP A 486 4.56 -24.96 46.04
N SER A 487 4.75 -23.64 46.08
CA SER A 487 5.95 -23.03 46.66
C SER A 487 5.55 -22.00 47.71
N TYR A 488 5.48 -22.43 48.97
CA TYR A 488 5.29 -21.55 50.12
C TYR A 488 6.55 -20.68 50.30
N SER A 489 6.43 -19.40 49.99
CA SER A 489 7.39 -18.35 50.34
C SER A 489 6.69 -17.40 51.31
N HIS A 490 7.18 -17.31 52.55
CA HIS A 490 6.58 -16.62 53.70
C HIS A 490 6.30 -15.10 53.58
N ALA A 491 6.34 -14.51 52.38
CA ALA A 491 6.13 -13.08 52.17
C ALA A 491 5.06 -12.72 51.13
N THR A 492 4.58 -13.66 50.32
CA THR A 492 3.54 -13.43 49.30
C THR A 492 2.77 -14.73 49.11
N ASN A 493 1.49 -14.76 49.45
CA ASN A 493 0.64 -15.91 49.21
C ASN A 493 0.40 -16.02 47.69
N TYR A 494 1.03 -17.00 47.03
CA TYR A 494 0.72 -17.32 45.64
C TYR A 494 0.61 -18.84 45.48
N HIS A 495 -0.33 -19.29 44.65
CA HIS A 495 -0.46 -20.69 44.23
C HIS A 495 -0.01 -20.82 42.79
N MET A 496 0.84 -21.80 42.50
CA MET A 496 1.17 -22.18 41.13
C MET A 496 0.39 -23.42 40.73
N VAL A 497 -0.33 -23.34 39.62
CA VAL A 497 -1.04 -24.46 39.02
C VAL A 497 -0.37 -24.78 37.69
N ARG A 498 0.13 -26.01 37.53
CA ARG A 498 0.61 -26.50 36.24
C ARG A 498 -0.55 -27.18 35.52
N VAL A 499 -0.87 -26.71 34.32
CA VAL A 499 -1.90 -27.26 33.44
C VAL A 499 -1.22 -27.69 32.14
N GLY A 500 -0.97 -28.99 31.96
CA GLY A 500 -0.14 -29.49 30.86
C GLY A 500 1.31 -28.99 30.95
N SER A 501 1.83 -28.37 29.88
CA SER A 501 3.15 -27.72 29.85
C SER A 501 3.15 -26.28 30.40
N ASN A 502 1.98 -25.69 30.63
CA ASN A 502 1.84 -24.29 31.03
C ASN A 502 1.80 -24.15 32.55
N LEU A 503 2.57 -23.21 33.10
CA LEU A 503 2.58 -22.87 34.51
C LEU A 503 1.80 -21.57 34.74
N LEU A 504 0.70 -21.66 35.47
CA LEU A 504 -0.05 -20.50 35.96
C LEU A 504 0.41 -20.15 37.37
N VAL A 505 0.67 -18.88 37.64
CA VAL A 505 1.01 -18.36 38.97
C VAL A 505 -0.06 -17.36 39.38
N PHE A 506 -0.76 -17.63 40.48
CA PHE A 506 -1.80 -16.77 41.03
C PHE A 506 -1.35 -16.18 42.35
N PHE A 507 -1.46 -14.87 42.54
CA PHE A 507 -1.29 -14.25 43.84
C PHE A 507 -2.64 -14.20 44.56
N ILE A 508 -2.77 -14.89 45.69
CA ILE A 508 -3.91 -14.71 46.61
C ILE A 508 -3.39 -13.80 47.71
N VAL A 509 -3.74 -12.52 47.76
CA VAL A 509 -3.43 -11.71 48.95
C VAL A 509 -4.36 -12.08 50.08
#